data_AF-N1W1G2-F1
#
_entry.id   AF-N1W1G2-F1
#
_cell.length_a   1.000
_cell.length_b   1.000
_cell.length_c   1.000
_cell.angle_alpha   90.00
_cell.angle_beta   90.00
_cell.angle_gamma   90.00
#
_symmetry.space_group_name_H-M   'P 1'
#
loop_
_entity.id
_entity.type
_entity.pdbx_description
1 polymer ?
#
loop_
_entity_poly.entity_id
_entity_poly.type
_entity_poly.pdbx_seq_one_letter_code
_entity_poly.pdbx_strand_id
1 'polypeptide(L)'
;MTEFSIIQYAGPIQKLGQDFEVVYFTSVQANATPDTDQYVGYFEKTSGALEWMEFTYRELFSFYKGVLKYGYYESWNEKQYPRRITILDRFEDSDFVHEIRIEKMEIPKQPMEEEDKVLELGE
;
A
#
# COMPACT_ATOMS: atom_id res chain seq x y z
N MET A 1 10.52 -11.73 -19.41
CA MET A 1 10.46 -10.81 -18.27
C MET A 1 9.42 -9.77 -18.61
N THR A 2 8.37 -9.64 -17.81
CA THR A 2 7.38 -8.59 -18.00
C THR A 2 7.97 -7.32 -17.40
N GLU A 3 8.42 -6.39 -18.23
CA GLU A 3 8.88 -5.07 -17.77
C GLU A 3 7.67 -4.32 -17.21
N PHE A 4 7.64 -4.14 -15.89
CA PHE A 4 6.67 -3.24 -15.26
C PHE A 4 7.16 -1.82 -15.54
N SER A 5 6.68 -1.20 -16.62
CA SER A 5 7.05 0.18 -16.95
C SER A 5 6.63 1.10 -15.81
N ILE A 6 7.61 1.71 -15.13
CA ILE A 6 7.35 2.73 -14.12
C ILE A 6 6.83 3.96 -14.87
N ILE A 7 5.53 4.22 -14.76
CA ILE A 7 4.86 5.28 -15.55
C ILE A 7 5.30 6.67 -15.03
N GLN A 8 5.62 6.80 -13.75
CA GLN A 8 5.98 8.07 -13.11
C GLN A 8 6.98 7.84 -11.93
N TYR A 9 8.29 7.87 -12.23
CA TYR A 9 9.36 7.81 -11.22
C TYR A 9 9.63 9.21 -10.66
N ALA A 10 9.64 9.36 -9.34
CA ALA A 10 9.79 10.66 -8.66
C ALA A 10 11.25 10.98 -8.30
N GLY A 11 12.16 10.01 -8.41
CA GLY A 11 13.55 10.15 -8.02
C GLY A 11 13.86 9.53 -6.65
N PRO A 12 15.13 9.53 -6.26
CA PRO A 12 15.55 9.09 -4.94
C PRO A 12 15.27 10.18 -3.90
N ILE A 13 14.93 9.78 -2.67
CA ILE A 13 14.75 10.67 -1.52
C ILE A 13 15.37 10.07 -0.27
N GLN A 14 15.82 10.92 0.65
CA GLN A 14 16.13 10.51 2.01
C GLN A 14 14.96 10.90 2.93
N LYS A 15 14.41 9.93 3.66
CA LYS A 15 13.31 10.14 4.59
C LYS A 15 13.48 9.20 5.78
N LEU A 16 13.13 9.62 6.99
CA LEU A 16 13.21 8.76 8.19
C LEU A 16 14.62 8.17 8.44
N GLY A 17 15.67 8.87 7.99
CA GLY A 17 17.05 8.39 8.08
C GLY A 17 17.40 7.24 7.12
N GLN A 18 16.56 6.96 6.12
CA GLN A 18 16.76 5.91 5.12
C GLN A 18 16.65 6.48 3.70
N ASP A 19 17.31 5.81 2.75
CA ASP A 19 17.28 6.16 1.34
C ASP A 19 16.23 5.33 0.60
N PHE A 20 15.37 6.02 -0.15
CA PHE A 20 14.27 5.42 -0.89
C PHE A 20 14.32 5.78 -2.38
N GLU A 21 13.87 4.86 -3.22
CA GLU A 21 13.44 5.11 -4.59
C GLU A 21 11.92 5.38 -4.59
N VAL A 22 11.48 6.51 -5.13
CA VAL A 22 10.08 6.94 -5.04
C VAL A 22 9.36 6.79 -6.37
N VAL A 23 8.17 6.18 -6.33
CA VAL A 23 7.36 5.88 -7.51
C VAL A 23 5.91 6.30 -7.28
N TYR A 24 5.30 6.95 -8.26
CA TYR A 24 3.86 7.22 -8.27
C TYR A 24 3.11 6.01 -8.86
N PHE A 25 2.08 5.54 -8.16
CA PHE A 25 1.17 4.47 -8.58
C PHE A 25 -0.14 5.04 -9.15
N THR A 26 -0.07 6.21 -9.79
CA THR A 26 -1.22 6.92 -10.34
C THR A 26 -1.25 6.81 -11.85
N SER A 27 -2.40 6.45 -12.41
CA SER A 27 -2.56 6.27 -13.86
C SER A 27 -2.76 7.58 -14.62
N VAL A 28 -3.23 8.65 -13.97
CA VAL A 28 -3.66 9.89 -14.64
C VAL A 28 -2.70 11.06 -14.39
N GLN A 29 -2.36 11.35 -13.13
CA GLN A 29 -1.55 12.52 -12.78
C GLN A 29 -0.81 12.31 -11.46
N ALA A 30 0.38 12.90 -11.36
CA ALA A 30 1.27 12.74 -10.21
C ALA A 30 0.88 13.58 -9.00
N ASN A 31 -0.10 14.48 -9.08
CA ASN A 31 -0.53 15.33 -7.96
C ASN A 31 -1.93 14.93 -7.50
N ALA A 32 -2.16 14.93 -6.18
CA ALA A 32 -3.49 14.80 -5.62
C ALA A 32 -4.39 15.96 -6.07
N THR A 33 -5.59 15.64 -6.55
CA THR A 33 -6.66 16.61 -6.78
C THR A 33 -7.96 16.03 -6.20
N PRO A 34 -9.01 16.86 -6.03
CA PRO A 34 -10.34 16.37 -5.68
C PRO A 34 -10.88 15.29 -6.65
N ASP A 35 -10.31 15.19 -7.85
CA ASP A 35 -10.79 14.32 -8.92
C ASP A 35 -9.97 13.03 -9.08
N THR A 36 -8.83 12.88 -8.40
CA THR A 36 -7.93 11.73 -8.60
C THR A 36 -7.22 11.32 -7.31
N ASP A 37 -7.33 10.03 -6.99
CA ASP A 37 -6.58 9.43 -5.89
C ASP A 37 -5.10 9.33 -6.26
N GLN A 38 -4.24 9.73 -5.33
CA GLN A 38 -2.81 9.68 -5.45
C GLN A 38 -2.24 8.57 -4.57
N TYR A 39 -1.31 7.83 -5.12
CA TYR A 39 -0.54 6.80 -4.42
C TYR A 39 0.95 7.02 -4.70
N VAL A 40 1.75 7.14 -3.65
CA VAL A 40 3.21 7.36 -3.74
C VAL A 40 3.90 6.31 -2.91
N GLY A 41 4.63 5.39 -3.55
CA GLY A 41 5.39 4.37 -2.83
C GLY A 41 6.86 4.71 -2.69
N TYR A 42 7.41 4.27 -1.56
CA TYR A 42 8.79 4.47 -1.15
C TYR A 42 9.45 3.09 -1.02
N PHE A 43 10.35 2.79 -1.95
CA PHE A 43 11.07 1.53 -2.00
C PHE A 43 12.43 1.68 -1.35
N GLU A 44 12.72 0.91 -0.30
CA GLU A 44 14.03 0.97 0.36
C GLU A 44 15.10 0.53 -0.63
N LYS A 45 16.16 1.33 -0.75
CA LYS A 45 17.09 1.25 -1.86
C LYS A 45 17.91 -0.04 -1.91
N THR A 46 18.17 -0.66 -0.76
CA THR A 46 19.02 -1.85 -0.63
C THR A 46 18.25 -3.14 -0.92
N SER A 47 17.07 -3.27 -0.33
CA SER A 47 16.22 -4.45 -0.40
C SER A 47 15.24 -4.41 -1.57
N GLY A 48 14.94 -3.22 -2.09
CA GLY A 48 13.89 -3.00 -3.08
C GLY A 48 12.48 -3.23 -2.52
N ALA A 49 12.32 -3.35 -1.20
CA ALA A 49 11.01 -3.56 -0.58
C ALA A 49 10.22 -2.24 -0.54
N LEU A 50 8.93 -2.30 -0.85
CA LEU A 50 8.02 -1.18 -0.68
C LEU A 50 7.76 -0.96 0.81
N GLU A 51 8.49 -0.09 1.48
CA GLU A 51 8.30 0.08 2.94
C GLU A 51 7.13 0.99 3.28
N TRP A 52 6.90 2.01 2.46
CA TRP A 52 5.87 3.01 2.73
C TRP A 52 5.05 3.33 1.49
N MET A 53 3.79 3.67 1.70
CA MET A 53 2.93 4.26 0.67
C MET A 53 2.13 5.40 1.25
N GLU A 54 2.22 6.59 0.66
CA GLU A 54 1.20 7.62 0.86
C GLU A 54 0.02 7.32 -0.05
N PHE A 55 -1.18 7.46 0.49
CA PHE A 55 -2.40 7.34 -0.30
C PHE A 55 -3.34 8.48 0.02
N THR A 56 -4.26 8.70 -0.90
CA THR A 56 -5.36 9.60 -0.71
C THR A 56 -6.66 8.88 -1.02
N TYR A 57 -7.64 9.00 -0.13
CA TYR A 57 -8.95 8.41 -0.29
C TYR A 57 -10.01 9.52 -0.33
N ARG A 58 -10.95 9.40 -1.28
CA ARG A 58 -12.01 10.38 -1.48
C ARG A 58 -13.36 9.83 -1.07
N GLU A 59 -14.12 10.69 -0.40
CA GLU A 59 -15.55 10.56 -0.19
C GLU A 59 -16.26 11.77 -0.82
N LEU A 60 -17.58 11.67 -1.03
CA LEU A 60 -18.38 12.67 -1.77
C LEU A 60 -18.17 14.14 -1.35
N PHE A 61 -17.73 14.40 -0.11
CA PHE A 61 -17.46 15.76 0.40
C PHE A 61 -16.16 15.87 1.22
N SER A 62 -15.32 14.82 1.22
CA SER A 62 -14.12 14.77 2.05
C SER A 62 -12.96 14.11 1.32
N PHE A 63 -11.74 14.49 1.75
CA PHE A 63 -10.51 13.91 1.26
C PHE A 63 -9.66 13.54 2.46
N TYR A 64 -9.28 12.28 2.52
CA TYR A 64 -8.39 11.73 3.54
C TYR A 64 -7.02 11.46 2.92
N LYS A 65 -5.96 11.86 3.61
CA LYS A 65 -4.59 11.48 3.28
C LYS A 65 -4.07 10.61 4.41
N GLY A 66 -3.50 9.46 4.05
CA GLY A 66 -2.93 8.52 5.00
C GLY A 66 -1.63 7.93 4.50
N VAL A 67 -1.02 7.12 5.36
CA VAL A 67 0.22 6.41 5.12
C VAL A 67 0.03 4.93 5.44
N LEU A 68 0.50 4.06 4.55
CA LEU A 68 0.67 2.64 4.80
C LEU A 68 2.14 2.36 5.08
N LYS A 69 2.41 1.60 6.14
CA LYS A 69 3.71 1.01 6.42
C LYS A 69 3.64 -0.48 6.19
N TYR A 70 4.50 -0.98 5.32
CA TYR A 70 4.63 -2.41 5.08
C TYR A 70 5.84 -2.95 5.82
N GLY A 71 5.76 -4.19 6.28
CA GLY A 71 6.89 -4.83 6.93
C GLY A 71 6.68 -6.31 7.14
N TYR A 72 7.68 -6.91 7.81
CA TYR A 72 7.73 -8.34 8.08
C TYR A 72 7.60 -9.13 6.77
N TYR A 73 8.43 -8.79 5.79
CA TYR A 73 8.40 -9.43 4.49
C TYR A 73 8.74 -10.91 4.60
N GLU A 74 7.92 -11.73 3.94
CA GLU A 74 8.10 -13.17 3.83
C GLU A 74 8.20 -13.56 2.35
N SER A 75 9.14 -14.45 2.04
CA SER A 75 9.21 -15.04 0.72
C SER A 75 8.17 -16.14 0.56
N TRP A 76 7.30 -16.01 -0.44
CA TRP A 76 6.32 -17.02 -0.80
C TRP A 76 6.27 -17.14 -2.32
N ASN A 77 6.43 -18.34 -2.88
CA ASN A 77 6.47 -18.56 -4.32
C ASN A 77 7.42 -17.59 -5.06
N GLU A 78 8.65 -17.44 -4.56
CA GLU A 78 9.70 -16.57 -5.12
C GLU A 78 9.38 -15.06 -5.14
N LYS A 79 8.27 -14.65 -4.51
CA LYS A 79 7.86 -13.26 -4.37
C LYS A 79 7.91 -12.84 -2.91
N GLN A 80 8.12 -11.54 -2.66
CA GLN A 80 8.14 -10.97 -1.32
C GLN A 80 6.77 -10.39 -0.99
N TYR A 81 6.20 -10.79 0.15
CA TYR A 81 4.91 -10.30 0.62
C TYR A 81 5.03 -9.70 2.02
N PRO A 82 4.46 -8.52 2.28
CA PRO A 82 4.44 -7.96 3.61
C PRO A 82 3.46 -8.73 4.49
N ARG A 83 3.90 -9.17 5.68
CA ARG A 83 3.02 -9.83 6.66
C ARG A 83 2.29 -8.86 7.56
N ARG A 84 2.73 -7.61 7.58
CA ARG A 84 2.13 -6.54 8.36
C ARG A 84 1.95 -5.30 7.50
N ILE A 85 0.74 -4.75 7.55
CA ILE A 85 0.39 -3.49 6.90
C ILE A 85 -0.23 -2.61 7.99
N THR A 86 0.46 -1.55 8.37
CA THR A 86 0.00 -0.59 9.38
C THR A 86 -0.50 0.67 8.67
N ILE A 87 -1.69 1.13 9.04
CA ILE A 87 -2.33 2.33 8.47
C ILE A 87 -2.20 3.47 9.49
N LEU A 88 -1.61 4.57 9.06
CA LEU A 88 -1.34 5.75 9.88
C LEU A 88 -1.95 7.00 9.21
N ASP A 89 -2.18 8.06 10.00
CA ASP A 89 -2.57 9.36 9.45
C ASP A 89 -1.36 10.03 8.77
N ARG A 90 -0.17 9.90 9.37
CA ARG A 90 1.07 10.52 8.90
C ARG A 90 2.27 9.58 9.07
N PHE A 91 3.38 9.96 8.44
CA PHE A 91 4.66 9.31 8.72
C PHE A 91 5.04 9.49 10.18
N GLU A 92 5.68 8.46 10.74
CA GLU A 92 6.21 8.45 12.10
C GLU A 92 5.18 8.57 13.23
N ASP A 93 3.89 8.55 12.93
CA ASP A 93 2.88 8.49 13.97
C ASP A 93 3.13 7.27 14.88
N SER A 94 3.16 7.54 16.19
CA SER A 94 3.48 6.52 17.20
C SER A 94 2.35 5.51 17.40
N ASP A 95 1.14 5.88 16.97
CA ASP A 95 -0.06 5.07 17.04
C ASP A 95 -0.61 4.83 15.63
N PHE A 96 -1.35 3.74 15.45
CA PHE A 96 -1.92 3.38 14.16
C PHE A 96 -3.45 3.51 14.18
N VAL A 97 -4.01 3.95 13.05
CA VAL A 97 -5.46 3.96 12.85
C VAL A 97 -5.97 2.54 12.70
N HIS A 98 -5.25 1.72 11.93
CA HIS A 98 -5.57 0.33 11.72
C HIS A 98 -4.32 -0.52 11.46
N GLU A 99 -4.41 -1.83 11.68
CA GLU A 99 -3.32 -2.74 11.39
C GLU A 99 -3.84 -4.08 10.87
N ILE A 100 -3.30 -4.50 9.73
CA ILE A 100 -3.58 -5.76 9.09
C ILE A 100 -2.39 -6.68 9.33
N ARG A 101 -2.66 -7.85 9.92
CA ARG A 101 -1.68 -8.93 10.10
C ARG A 101 -2.10 -10.13 9.29
N ILE A 102 -1.23 -10.55 8.39
CA ILE A 102 -1.39 -11.78 7.64
C ILE A 102 -0.72 -12.86 8.48
N GLU A 103 -1.47 -13.89 8.87
CA GLU A 103 -0.98 -15.01 9.68
C GLU A 103 -0.61 -16.23 8.83
N LYS A 104 -1.21 -16.38 7.66
CA LYS A 104 -0.91 -17.47 6.73
C LYS A 104 -1.23 -17.09 5.31
N MET A 105 -0.38 -17.54 4.38
CA MET A 105 -0.63 -17.53 2.94
C MET A 105 -0.65 -18.97 2.46
N GLU A 106 -1.71 -19.39 1.77
CA GLU A 106 -1.86 -20.74 1.25
C GLU A 106 -2.55 -20.75 -0.12
N ILE A 107 -2.23 -21.76 -0.93
CA ILE A 107 -2.95 -22.02 -2.17
C ILE A 107 -4.23 -22.78 -1.79
N PRO A 108 -5.42 -22.28 -2.16
CA PRO A 108 -6.67 -22.98 -1.89
C PRO A 108 -6.63 -24.39 -2.50
N LYS A 109 -6.99 -25.41 -1.72
CA LYS A 109 -7.07 -26.80 -2.22
C LYS A 109 -8.27 -27.01 -3.16
N GLN A 110 -9.27 -26.13 -3.07
CA GLN A 110 -10.46 -26.07 -3.91
C GLN A 110 -10.71 -24.60 -4.28
N PRO A 111 -11.32 -24.31 -5.45
CA PRO A 111 -11.73 -22.95 -5.78
C PRO A 111 -12.55 -22.36 -4.64
N MET A 112 -12.21 -21.15 -4.20
CA MET A 112 -13.04 -20.44 -3.23
C MET A 112 -14.35 -20.06 -3.93
N GLU A 113 -15.49 -20.49 -3.40
CA GLU A 113 -16.77 -19.89 -3.77
C GLU A 113 -16.85 -18.51 -3.11
N GLU A 114 -17.20 -17.47 -3.87
CA GLU A 114 -17.50 -16.15 -3.29
C GLU A 114 -18.76 -16.29 -2.44
N GLU A 115 -18.61 -16.33 -1.12
CA GLU A 115 -19.73 -16.13 -0.20
C GLU A 115 -20.03 -14.63 -0.14
N ASP A 116 -21.01 -14.16 -0.93
CA ASP A 116 -21.64 -12.85 -0.77
C ASP A 116 -22.37 -12.79 0.57
N LYS A 117 -21.63 -12.55 1.65
CA LYS A 117 -22.22 -12.15 2.94
C LYS A 117 -22.49 -10.66 2.89
N VAL A 118 -23.56 -10.29 2.19
CA VAL A 118 -24.22 -9.02 2.44
C VAL A 118 -24.66 -9.04 3.90
N LEU A 119 -24.02 -8.23 4.73
CA LEU A 119 -24.51 -7.94 6.08
C LEU A 119 -25.89 -7.29 5.92
N GLU A 120 -26.95 -8.09 6.04
CA GLU A 120 -28.30 -7.57 6.28
C GLU A 120 -28.25 -6.87 7.64
N LEU A 121 -28.09 -5.54 7.62
CA LEU A 121 -28.35 -4.71 8.77
C LEU A 121 -29.86 -4.83 9.05
N GLY A 122 -30.19 -5.50 10.16
CA GLY A 122 -31.56 -5.66 10.62
C GLY A 122 -32.27 -4.31 10.77
N GLU A 123 -33.55 -4.32 10.39
CA GLU A 123 -34.50 -3.18 10.42
C GLU A 123 -34.62 -2.51 11.80
#